data_AF-A0A9E5YC72-F1
#
_entry.id   AF-A0A9E5YC72-F1
#
_cell.length_a   1.000
_cell.length_b   1.000
_cell.length_c   1.000
_cell.angle_alpha   90.00
_cell.angle_beta   90.00
_cell.angle_gamma   90.00
#
_symmetry.space_group_name_H-M   'P 1'
#
loop_
_entity.id
_entity.type
_entity.pdbx_description
1 polymer ?
#
loop_
_entity_poly.entity_id
_entity_poly.type
_entity_poly.pdbx_seq_one_letter_code
_entity_poly.pdbx_strand_id
1 'polypeptide(L)'
;MADTFSSVASEVLKDSISTAMFIDDKALEPFEENKGGFEDFSNLYKSFKENNCLLDIRRYKNIGHKKKYNNSLSKIDLLVLDWQLVESDTEYLIPLKMLARAISAKNIHFICIYTKRNKEEIEDQILYPITAYFSGAYNEKSAEKLETFYELLDGHGIELQDFKNSFYGLIKELTFYYYQKKDTGDKRSDIENASQE
;
A
#
# COMPACT_ATOMS: atom_id res chain seq x y z
N MET A 1 18.04 -30.41 17.73
CA MET A 1 18.28 -30.57 16.27
C MET A 1 17.30 -29.75 15.42
N ALA A 2 16.53 -28.82 16.01
CA ALA A 2 15.60 -27.93 15.30
C ALA A 2 16.21 -26.56 14.95
N ASP A 3 17.39 -26.23 15.49
CA ASP A 3 17.98 -24.88 15.40
C ASP A 3 18.79 -24.63 14.12
N THR A 4 19.27 -25.68 13.44
CA THR A 4 20.17 -25.55 12.29
C THR A 4 19.46 -25.08 11.02
N PHE A 5 18.22 -25.51 10.78
CA PHE A 5 17.48 -25.07 9.60
C PHE A 5 17.03 -23.61 9.75
N SER A 6 16.52 -23.24 10.92
CA SER A 6 16.08 -21.87 11.19
C SER A 6 17.25 -20.89 11.10
N SER A 7 18.42 -21.23 11.64
CA SER A 7 19.59 -20.34 11.58
C SER A 7 20.06 -20.14 10.14
N VAL A 8 20.15 -21.22 9.36
CA VAL A 8 20.56 -21.16 7.94
C VAL A 8 19.53 -20.41 7.11
N ALA A 9 18.23 -20.63 7.33
CA ALA A 9 17.18 -19.90 6.63
C ALA A 9 17.23 -18.40 6.95
N SER A 10 17.49 -18.03 8.21
CA SER A 10 17.66 -16.62 8.60
C SER A 10 18.89 -15.97 7.97
N GLU A 11 20.03 -16.69 7.88
CA GLU A 11 21.22 -16.19 7.18
C GLU A 11 20.95 -15.99 5.69
N VAL A 12 20.34 -16.97 5.02
CA VAL A 12 19.99 -16.88 3.59
C VAL A 12 19.06 -15.70 3.33
N LEU A 13 18.04 -15.50 4.17
CA LEU A 13 17.14 -14.35 4.04
C LEU A 13 17.87 -13.03 4.26
N LYS A 14 18.76 -12.96 5.26
CA LYS A 14 19.55 -11.77 5.54
C LYS A 14 20.45 -11.40 4.36
N ASP A 15 21.11 -12.38 3.76
CA ASP A 15 22.01 -12.16 2.62
C ASP A 15 21.26 -11.88 1.32
N SER A 16 19.97 -12.25 1.23
CA SER A 16 19.14 -12.00 0.05
C SER A 16 18.65 -10.55 -0.09
N ILE A 17 18.69 -9.74 0.98
CA ILE A 17 18.21 -8.36 0.99
C ILE A 17 19.40 -7.41 1.06
N SER A 18 19.91 -7.03 -0.11
CA SER A 18 21.08 -6.14 -0.23
C SER A 18 20.69 -4.66 -0.36
N THR A 19 19.44 -4.40 -0.75
CA THR A 19 18.94 -3.05 -1.04
C THR A 19 17.52 -2.87 -0.52
N ALA A 20 17.27 -1.74 0.15
CA ALA A 20 15.97 -1.41 0.72
C ALA A 20 15.60 0.05 0.43
N MET A 21 14.30 0.30 0.32
CA MET A 21 13.74 1.65 0.21
C MET A 21 12.72 1.86 1.32
N PHE A 22 12.91 2.89 2.15
CA PHE A 22 11.95 3.30 3.17
C PHE A 22 11.25 4.59 2.75
N ILE A 23 9.92 4.61 2.87
CA ILE A 23 9.10 5.73 2.43
C ILE A 23 8.15 6.17 3.51
N ASP A 24 8.27 7.43 3.87
CA ASP A 24 7.49 8.10 4.92
C ASP A 24 7.46 9.60 4.60
N ASP A 25 6.28 10.23 4.68
CA ASP A 25 6.12 11.66 4.40
C ASP A 25 6.85 12.59 5.37
N LYS A 26 7.09 12.11 6.59
CA LYS A 26 7.84 12.83 7.62
C LYS A 26 9.32 12.51 7.58
N ALA A 27 9.80 11.63 6.72
CA ALA A 27 11.22 11.33 6.65
C ALA A 27 12.05 12.58 6.33
N LEU A 28 13.03 12.86 7.19
CA LEU A 28 14.09 13.80 6.88
C LEU A 28 15.04 13.13 5.88
N GLU A 29 15.15 13.69 4.68
CA GLU A 29 16.03 13.15 3.66
C GLU A 29 17.50 13.44 4.00
N PRO A 30 18.45 12.58 3.56
CA PRO A 30 19.87 12.84 3.77
C PRO A 30 20.26 14.23 3.25
N PHE A 31 21.03 14.97 4.06
CA PHE A 31 21.51 16.32 3.77
C PHE A 31 20.46 17.45 3.83
N GLU A 32 19.22 17.19 4.27
CA GLU A 32 18.26 18.25 4.58
C GLU A 32 18.45 18.80 6.00
N GLU A 33 18.36 20.12 6.15
CA GLU A 33 18.30 20.76 7.47
C GLU A 33 16.92 20.52 8.11
N ASN A 34 16.91 19.99 9.34
CA ASN A 34 15.65 19.78 10.05
C ASN A 34 15.08 21.13 10.54
N LYS A 35 14.12 21.66 9.78
CA LYS A 35 13.38 22.90 10.11
C LYS A 35 12.16 22.66 11.01
N GLY A 36 12.05 21.47 11.61
CA GLY A 36 10.91 21.02 12.41
C GLY A 36 9.85 20.29 11.58
N GLY A 37 9.22 19.27 12.19
CA GLY A 37 8.15 18.48 11.56
C GLY A 37 8.60 17.25 10.77
N PHE A 38 9.92 17.00 10.67
CA PHE A 38 10.50 15.81 10.05
C PHE A 38 11.18 14.90 11.10
N GLU A 39 11.11 13.60 10.86
CA GLU A 39 11.67 12.55 11.69
C GLU A 39 13.04 12.12 11.16
N ASP A 40 14.01 12.00 12.07
CA ASP A 40 15.36 11.56 11.75
C ASP A 40 15.48 10.03 11.82
N PHE A 41 15.69 9.43 10.65
CA PHE A 41 15.85 8.00 10.49
C PHE A 41 17.33 7.56 10.40
N SER A 42 18.27 8.38 10.89
CA SER A 42 19.71 8.07 10.89
C SER A 42 20.04 6.75 11.59
N ASN A 43 19.32 6.39 12.65
CA ASN A 43 19.51 5.12 13.35
C ASN A 43 19.06 3.93 12.50
N LEU A 44 17.94 4.07 11.78
CA LEU A 44 17.46 3.06 10.83
C LEU A 44 18.48 2.86 9.71
N TYR A 45 18.98 3.96 9.13
CA TYR A 45 20.02 3.92 8.11
C TYR A 45 21.31 3.23 8.59
N LYS A 46 21.78 3.54 9.80
CA LYS A 46 22.94 2.87 10.40
C LYS A 46 22.70 1.37 10.57
N SER A 47 21.54 0.97 11.08
CA SER A 47 21.20 -0.44 11.29
C SER A 47 21.19 -1.23 9.98
N PHE A 48 20.63 -0.68 8.90
CA PHE A 48 20.67 -1.32 7.58
C PHE A 48 22.11 -1.44 7.06
N LYS A 49 22.90 -0.36 7.19
CA LYS A 49 24.30 -0.34 6.76
C LYS A 49 25.16 -1.37 7.51
N GLU A 50 24.98 -1.52 8.82
CA GLU A 50 25.65 -2.52 9.65
C GLU A 50 25.31 -3.97 9.25
N ASN A 51 24.18 -4.17 8.57
CA ASN A 51 23.74 -5.44 8.02
C ASN A 51 24.01 -5.57 6.51
N ASN A 52 24.95 -4.80 5.95
CA ASN A 52 25.29 -4.80 4.52
C ASN A 52 24.13 -4.51 3.57
N CYS A 53 23.11 -3.78 4.05
CA CYS A 53 21.96 -3.39 3.25
C CYS A 53 22.01 -1.88 2.94
N LEU A 54 21.89 -1.52 1.66
CA LEU A 54 21.81 -0.14 1.22
C LEU A 54 20.37 0.38 1.40
N LEU A 55 20.18 1.34 2.31
CA LEU A 55 18.87 1.95 2.55
C LEU A 55 18.74 3.30 1.85
N ASP A 56 17.70 3.45 1.04
CA ASP A 56 17.27 4.72 0.43
C ASP A 56 16.01 5.22 1.14
N ILE A 57 16.07 6.42 1.73
CA ILE A 57 14.97 7.02 2.51
C ILE A 57 14.36 8.16 1.71
N ARG A 58 13.03 8.14 1.50
CA ARG A 58 12.33 9.12 0.66
C ARG A 58 10.96 9.50 1.22
N ARG A 59 10.45 10.67 0.82
CA ARG A 59 9.06 11.11 1.09
C ARG A 59 8.12 10.86 -0.08
N TYR A 60 6.81 10.74 0.16
CA TYR A 60 5.84 10.52 -0.92
C TYR A 60 5.74 11.72 -1.88
N LYS A 61 5.87 12.95 -1.38
CA LYS A 61 5.88 14.17 -2.22
C LYS A 61 6.95 14.15 -3.31
N ASN A 62 8.07 13.48 -3.08
CA ASN A 62 9.16 13.37 -4.06
C ASN A 62 8.92 12.27 -5.11
N ILE A 63 7.84 11.50 -4.98
CA ILE A 63 7.44 10.38 -5.86
C ILE A 63 6.48 10.83 -6.97
N GLY A 64 5.94 12.05 -6.90
CA GLY A 64 4.95 12.61 -7.84
C GLY A 64 5.40 12.64 -9.32
N HIS A 65 6.70 12.49 -9.62
CA HIS A 65 7.20 12.37 -10.98
C HIS A 65 7.14 10.91 -11.49
N LYS A 66 5.97 10.50 -12.02
CA LYS A 66 5.63 9.16 -12.55
C LYS A 66 6.75 8.43 -13.34
N LYS A 67 7.65 9.12 -14.03
CA LYS A 67 8.72 8.52 -14.86
C LYS A 67 10.01 8.14 -14.12
N LYS A 68 10.40 8.85 -13.05
CA LYS A 68 11.68 8.58 -12.35
C LYS A 68 11.59 7.38 -11.40
N TYR A 69 10.40 7.11 -10.88
CA TYR A 69 10.19 6.14 -9.81
C TYR A 69 10.09 4.69 -10.29
N ASN A 70 9.55 4.44 -11.49
CA ASN A 70 9.47 3.09 -12.06
C ASN A 70 10.85 2.41 -12.17
N ASN A 71 11.91 3.20 -12.40
CA ASN A 71 13.27 2.67 -12.54
C ASN A 71 14.00 2.49 -11.21
N SER A 72 13.49 3.07 -10.10
CA SER A 72 14.11 2.92 -8.79
C SER A 72 13.59 1.71 -8.03
N LEU A 73 12.29 1.39 -8.15
CA LEU A 73 11.71 0.18 -7.56
C LEU A 73 12.29 -1.10 -8.16
N SER A 74 12.64 -1.12 -9.45
CA SER A 74 13.21 -2.33 -10.08
C SER A 74 14.61 -2.71 -9.59
N LYS A 75 15.22 -1.91 -8.71
CA LYS A 75 16.59 -2.05 -8.23
C LYS A 75 16.68 -2.32 -6.73
N ILE A 76 15.55 -2.53 -6.07
CA ILE A 76 15.50 -2.80 -4.62
C ILE A 76 15.01 -4.22 -4.35
N ASP A 77 15.47 -4.80 -3.25
CA ASP A 77 15.05 -6.12 -2.76
C ASP A 77 13.91 -6.00 -1.73
N LEU A 78 13.87 -4.89 -0.99
CA LEU A 78 12.88 -4.62 0.05
C LEU A 78 12.28 -3.21 -0.03
N LEU A 79 10.95 -3.11 -0.01
CA LEU A 79 10.20 -1.86 0.11
C LEU A 79 9.56 -1.77 1.51
N VAL A 80 9.86 -0.73 2.26
CA VAL A 80 9.20 -0.43 3.54
C VAL A 80 8.37 0.84 3.37
N LEU A 81 7.06 0.73 3.54
CA LEU A 81 6.11 1.82 3.40
C LEU A 81 5.54 2.17 4.77
N ASP A 82 5.71 3.41 5.22
CA ASP A 82 4.85 3.95 6.28
C ASP A 82 3.53 4.39 5.65
N TRP A 83 2.49 3.62 5.95
CA TRP A 83 1.12 3.88 5.56
C TRP A 83 0.52 4.89 6.52
N GLN A 84 0.72 6.17 6.20
CA GLN A 84 0.01 7.25 6.84
C GLN A 84 -1.18 7.67 5.98
N LEU A 85 -2.38 7.57 6.55
CA LEU A 85 -3.58 8.12 5.95
C LEU A 85 -3.68 9.56 6.39
N VAL A 86 -3.31 10.46 5.50
CA VAL A 86 -3.66 11.86 5.66
C VAL A 86 -5.19 11.95 5.53
N GLU A 87 -5.82 12.86 6.28
CA GLU A 87 -7.27 13.06 6.32
C GLU A 87 -7.90 13.45 4.96
N SER A 88 -7.09 13.60 3.90
CA SER A 88 -7.57 13.85 2.55
C SER A 88 -7.84 12.53 1.80
N ASP A 89 -9.05 12.42 1.24
CA ASP A 89 -9.61 11.23 0.56
C ASP A 89 -8.84 10.74 -0.70
N THR A 90 -7.65 11.28 -1.00
CA THR A 90 -6.91 10.91 -2.22
C THR A 90 -5.44 10.56 -1.97
N GLU A 91 -4.86 10.90 -0.83
CA GLU A 91 -3.43 10.67 -0.56
C GLU A 91 -3.11 9.20 -0.28
N TYR A 92 -4.11 8.40 0.15
CA TYR A 92 -3.97 6.94 0.32
C TYR A 92 -3.72 6.18 -1.00
N LEU A 93 -4.00 6.79 -2.16
CA LEU A 93 -3.76 6.16 -3.46
C LEU A 93 -2.26 6.01 -3.76
N ILE A 94 -1.40 6.86 -3.20
CA ILE A 94 0.04 6.79 -3.47
C ILE A 94 0.64 5.51 -2.86
N PRO A 95 0.48 5.22 -1.56
CA PRO A 95 0.88 3.94 -0.96
C PRO A 95 0.34 2.72 -1.71
N LEU A 96 -0.95 2.74 -2.08
CA LEU A 96 -1.60 1.64 -2.83
C LEU A 96 -0.96 1.40 -4.21
N LYS A 97 -0.69 2.47 -4.95
CA LYS A 97 -0.01 2.39 -6.27
C LYS A 97 1.42 1.86 -6.14
N MET A 98 2.07 2.07 -5.01
CA MET A 98 3.42 1.55 -4.76
C MET A 98 3.37 0.08 -4.37
N LEU A 99 2.44 -0.28 -3.48
CA LEU A 99 2.18 -1.66 -3.11
C LEU A 99 1.83 -2.51 -4.34
N ALA A 100 0.96 -2.00 -5.22
CA ALA A 100 0.59 -2.70 -6.45
C ALA A 100 1.79 -2.96 -7.38
N ARG A 101 2.75 -2.02 -7.44
CA ARG A 101 3.99 -2.21 -8.18
C ARG A 101 4.89 -3.24 -7.52
N ALA A 102 5.05 -3.20 -6.20
CA ALA A 102 5.84 -4.17 -5.47
C ALA A 102 5.27 -5.59 -5.67
N ILE A 103 3.95 -5.76 -5.57
CA ILE A 103 3.27 -7.04 -5.85
C ILE A 103 3.49 -7.50 -7.29
N SER A 104 3.47 -6.58 -8.25
CA SER A 104 3.71 -6.91 -9.67
C SER A 104 5.17 -7.25 -9.97
N ALA A 105 6.10 -6.80 -9.12
CA ALA A 105 7.51 -7.11 -9.23
C ALA A 105 7.79 -8.46 -8.55
N LYS A 106 8.35 -9.42 -9.31
CA LYS A 106 8.57 -10.79 -8.81
C LYS A 106 9.61 -10.89 -7.69
N ASN A 107 10.43 -9.87 -7.51
CA ASN A 107 11.65 -9.90 -6.70
C ASN A 107 11.69 -8.84 -5.60
N ILE A 108 10.58 -8.14 -5.32
CA ILE A 108 10.53 -7.10 -4.29
C ILE A 108 9.74 -7.64 -3.11
N HIS A 109 10.40 -7.82 -1.98
CA HIS A 109 9.72 -7.99 -0.70
C HIS A 109 9.18 -6.65 -0.24
N PHE A 110 8.05 -6.64 0.49
CA PHE A 110 7.50 -5.39 1.00
C PHE A 110 6.99 -5.52 2.43
N ILE A 111 7.06 -4.42 3.16
CA ILE A 111 6.52 -4.23 4.51
C ILE A 111 5.69 -2.95 4.48
N CYS A 112 4.46 -3.02 4.97
CA CYS A 112 3.64 -1.83 5.22
C CYS A 112 3.49 -1.66 6.74
N ILE A 113 3.95 -0.52 7.24
CA ILE A 113 3.77 -0.09 8.62
C ILE A 113 2.52 0.78 8.64
N TYR A 114 1.65 0.63 9.63
CA TYR A 114 0.49 1.49 9.80
C TYR A 114 0.37 1.87 11.27
N THR A 115 0.05 3.14 11.52
CA THR A 115 -0.15 3.64 12.90
C THR A 115 -1.62 3.51 13.29
N LYS A 116 -1.88 2.94 14.46
CA LYS A 116 -3.21 2.60 14.98
C LYS A 116 -3.69 3.60 16.03
N ARG A 117 -4.98 3.97 16.06
CA ARG A 117 -5.62 4.54 17.26
C ARG A 117 -6.79 3.69 17.79
N ASN A 118 -7.55 2.96 16.95
CA ASN A 118 -8.56 1.97 17.40
C ASN A 118 -8.81 0.79 16.40
N LYS A 119 -9.75 -0.12 16.69
CA LYS A 119 -10.06 -1.29 15.83
C LYS A 119 -10.93 -0.94 14.61
N GLU A 120 -11.88 -0.04 14.75
CA GLU A 120 -12.80 0.39 13.69
C GLU A 120 -12.03 1.09 12.56
N GLU A 121 -11.03 1.90 12.94
CA GLU A 121 -10.09 2.50 12.01
C GLU A 121 -9.40 1.44 11.15
N ILE A 122 -8.95 0.29 11.67
CA ILE A 122 -8.26 -0.72 10.84
C ILE A 122 -9.11 -1.15 9.65
N GLU A 123 -10.41 -1.34 9.85
CA GLU A 123 -11.28 -1.75 8.76
C GLU A 123 -11.49 -0.63 7.73
N ASP A 124 -11.80 0.58 8.20
CA ASP A 124 -12.17 1.71 7.33
C ASP A 124 -10.96 2.33 6.62
N GLN A 125 -9.84 2.37 7.32
CA GLN A 125 -8.65 3.09 6.92
C GLN A 125 -7.61 2.19 6.23
N ILE A 126 -7.57 0.89 6.56
CA ILE A 126 -6.57 -0.04 6.00
C ILE A 126 -7.22 -1.11 5.13
N LEU A 127 -8.13 -1.93 5.69
CA LEU A 127 -8.65 -3.10 4.99
C LEU A 127 -9.55 -2.73 3.82
N TYR A 128 -10.48 -1.78 4.01
CA TYR A 128 -11.38 -1.35 2.96
C TYR A 128 -10.62 -0.71 1.79
N PRO A 129 -9.71 0.26 1.98
CA PRO A 129 -8.96 0.85 0.86
C PRO A 129 -8.11 -0.16 0.07
N ILE A 130 -7.42 -1.07 0.77
CA ILE A 130 -6.66 -2.16 0.12
C ILE A 130 -7.60 -3.04 -0.70
N THR A 131 -8.68 -3.51 -0.08
CA THR A 131 -9.63 -4.42 -0.75
C THR A 131 -10.30 -3.74 -1.95
N ALA A 132 -10.76 -2.50 -1.77
CA ALA A 132 -11.37 -1.70 -2.83
C ALA A 132 -10.43 -1.54 -4.02
N TYR A 133 -9.16 -1.19 -3.77
CA TYR A 133 -8.16 -1.01 -4.81
C TYR A 133 -7.83 -2.31 -5.55
N PHE A 134 -7.53 -3.40 -4.83
CA PHE A 134 -7.10 -4.67 -5.44
C PHE A 134 -8.24 -5.55 -5.95
N SER A 135 -9.50 -5.29 -5.57
CA SER A 135 -10.67 -5.99 -6.13
C SER A 135 -10.84 -5.76 -7.65
N GLY A 136 -10.26 -4.67 -8.17
CA GLY A 136 -10.50 -4.16 -9.52
C GLY A 136 -11.79 -3.36 -9.65
N ALA A 137 -12.52 -3.12 -8.56
CA ALA A 137 -13.65 -2.20 -8.53
C ALA A 137 -13.18 -0.75 -8.75
N TYR A 138 -12.01 -0.42 -8.24
CA TYR A 138 -11.32 0.82 -8.59
C TYR A 138 -10.77 0.73 -10.01
N ASN A 139 -11.28 1.58 -10.91
CA ASN A 139 -10.64 1.85 -12.19
C ASN A 139 -10.56 3.38 -12.39
N GLU A 140 -9.48 3.88 -12.98
CA GLU A 140 -9.26 5.33 -13.14
C GLU A 140 -10.39 6.01 -13.94
N LYS A 141 -11.07 5.29 -14.84
CA LYS A 141 -12.25 5.81 -15.57
C LYS A 141 -13.49 5.96 -14.67
N SER A 142 -13.62 5.17 -13.61
CA SER A 142 -14.68 5.27 -12.60
C SER A 142 -14.41 6.46 -11.68
N ALA A 143 -13.15 6.79 -11.43
CA ALA A 143 -12.79 8.01 -10.69
C ALA A 143 -13.21 9.28 -11.46
N GLU A 144 -13.00 9.32 -12.78
CA GLU A 144 -13.47 10.44 -13.62
C GLU A 144 -15.00 10.56 -13.63
N LYS A 145 -15.73 9.44 -13.60
CA LYS A 145 -17.20 9.43 -13.54
C LYS A 145 -17.75 9.79 -12.15
N LEU A 146 -16.96 9.63 -11.10
CA LEU A 146 -17.34 10.02 -9.74
C LEU A 146 -17.46 11.54 -9.61
N GLU A 147 -16.60 12.31 -10.29
CA GLU A 147 -16.72 13.78 -10.31
C GLU A 147 -18.05 14.22 -10.92
N THR A 148 -18.44 13.65 -12.05
CA THR A 148 -19.77 13.91 -12.65
C THR A 148 -20.92 13.51 -11.73
N PHE A 149 -20.75 12.43 -10.96
CA PHE A 149 -21.75 12.04 -9.97
C PHE A 149 -21.83 13.03 -8.80
N TYR A 150 -20.70 13.56 -8.33
CA TYR A 150 -20.67 14.58 -7.27
C TYR A 150 -21.29 15.90 -7.74
N GLU A 151 -20.99 16.35 -8.97
CA GLU A 151 -21.64 17.52 -9.57
C GLU A 151 -23.17 17.36 -9.65
N LEU A 152 -23.67 16.15 -9.91
CA LEU A 152 -25.10 15.85 -9.89
C LEU A 152 -25.69 15.89 -8.48
N LEU A 153 -24.98 15.40 -7.46
CA LEU A 153 -25.42 15.48 -6.06
C LEU A 153 -25.57 16.95 -5.63
N ASP A 154 -24.57 17.76 -5.91
CA ASP A 154 -24.59 19.20 -5.62
C ASP A 154 -25.75 19.90 -6.35
N GLY A 155 -26.00 19.54 -7.62
CA GLY A 155 -27.13 20.03 -8.41
C GLY A 155 -28.51 19.70 -7.83
N HIS A 156 -28.60 18.68 -6.97
CA HIS A 156 -29.81 18.31 -6.24
C HIS A 156 -29.81 18.78 -4.78
N GLY A 157 -28.82 19.58 -4.37
CA GLY A 157 -28.67 20.08 -3.01
C GLY A 157 -28.28 19.00 -1.99
N ILE A 158 -27.70 17.89 -2.45
CA ILE A 158 -27.18 16.83 -1.57
C ILE A 158 -25.71 17.11 -1.35
N GLU A 159 -25.32 17.48 -0.14
CA GLU A 159 -23.92 17.66 0.18
C GLU A 159 -23.16 16.33 0.10
N LEU A 160 -21.99 16.35 -0.55
CA LEU A 160 -21.13 15.18 -0.70
C LEU A 160 -20.84 14.49 0.64
N GLN A 161 -20.65 15.27 1.71
CA GLN A 161 -20.32 14.72 3.02
C GLN A 161 -21.51 13.96 3.63
N ASP A 162 -22.73 14.46 3.46
CA ASP A 162 -23.95 13.80 3.93
C ASP A 162 -24.22 12.50 3.17
N PHE A 163 -23.98 12.51 1.86
CA PHE A 163 -24.05 11.30 1.03
C PHE A 163 -23.04 10.26 1.51
N LYS A 164 -21.76 10.64 1.69
CA LYS A 164 -20.72 9.75 2.20
C LYS A 164 -21.13 9.16 3.55
N ASN A 165 -21.53 10.00 4.51
CA ASN A 165 -21.93 9.55 5.84
C ASN A 165 -23.10 8.55 5.80
N SER A 166 -24.03 8.72 4.86
CA SER A 166 -25.22 7.86 4.74
C SER A 166 -24.95 6.53 4.04
N PHE A 167 -24.03 6.50 3.07
CA PHE A 167 -23.84 5.36 2.17
C PHE A 167 -22.48 4.66 2.32
N TYR A 168 -21.52 5.24 3.04
CA TYR A 168 -20.16 4.68 3.17
C TYR A 168 -20.17 3.24 3.68
N GLY A 169 -20.95 2.94 4.72
CA GLY A 169 -21.08 1.58 5.25
C GLY A 169 -21.62 0.58 4.22
N LEU A 170 -22.65 0.95 3.46
CA LEU A 170 -23.23 0.10 2.41
C LEU A 170 -22.23 -0.14 1.27
N ILE A 171 -21.51 0.89 0.84
CA ILE A 171 -20.49 0.78 -0.21
C ILE A 171 -19.34 -0.12 0.26
N LYS A 172 -18.93 -0.01 1.52
CA LYS A 172 -17.92 -0.86 2.17
C LYS A 172 -18.35 -2.32 2.16
N GLU A 173 -19.56 -2.63 2.64
CA GLU A 173 -20.11 -3.99 2.64
C GLU A 173 -20.19 -4.59 1.24
N LEU A 174 -20.69 -3.82 0.26
CA LEU A 174 -20.77 -4.26 -1.13
C LEU A 174 -19.38 -4.60 -1.71
N THR A 175 -18.36 -3.81 -1.37
CA THR A 175 -16.99 -4.04 -1.81
C THR A 175 -16.44 -5.35 -1.25
N PHE A 176 -16.62 -5.61 0.03
CA PHE A 176 -16.19 -6.88 0.65
C PHE A 176 -16.95 -8.08 0.09
N TYR A 177 -18.27 -7.97 -0.10
CA TYR A 177 -19.09 -9.02 -0.69
C TYR A 177 -18.63 -9.38 -2.11
N TYR A 178 -18.40 -8.37 -2.96
CA TYR A 178 -17.90 -8.56 -4.32
C TYR A 178 -16.56 -9.29 -4.34
N TYR A 179 -15.63 -8.90 -3.46
CA TYR A 179 -14.32 -9.55 -3.35
C TYR A 179 -14.42 -11.02 -2.93
N GLN A 180 -15.23 -11.34 -1.91
CA GLN A 180 -15.46 -12.72 -1.46
C GLN A 180 -16.04 -13.60 -2.58
N LYS A 181 -16.96 -13.05 -3.38
CA LYS A 181 -17.55 -13.79 -4.51
C LYS A 181 -16.53 -14.07 -5.62
N LYS A 182 -15.60 -13.15 -5.86
CA LYS A 182 -14.53 -13.33 -6.86
C LYS A 182 -13.55 -14.43 -6.43
N ASP A 183 -13.15 -14.47 -5.16
CA ASP A 183 -12.24 -15.49 -4.61
C ASP A 183 -12.87 -16.90 -4.57
N THR A 184 -14.20 -16.97 -4.39
CA THR A 184 -14.95 -18.24 -4.40
C THR A 184 -15.38 -18.69 -5.80
N GLY A 185 -15.40 -17.78 -6.78
CA GLY A 185 -15.79 -18.05 -8.17
C GLY A 185 -14.72 -18.72 -9.02
N ASP A 186 -13.43 -18.54 -8.70
CA ASP A 186 -12.31 -19.12 -9.47
C ASP A 186 -11.97 -20.57 -9.04
N LYS A 187 -12.26 -20.93 -7.78
CA LYS A 187 -11.94 -22.28 -7.27
C LYS A 187 -12.91 -23.38 -7.72
N ARG A 188 -14.07 -23.03 -8.30
CA ARG A 188 -15.04 -24.03 -8.77
C ARG A 188 -14.78 -24.48 -10.21
N SER A 189 -14.26 -23.63 -11.08
CA SER A 189 -13.95 -23.99 -12.47
C SER A 189 -12.72 -24.90 -12.60
N ASP A 190 -11.76 -24.82 -11.68
CA ASP A 190 -10.54 -25.63 -11.74
C ASP A 190 -10.73 -27.05 -11.18
N ILE A 191 -11.68 -27.24 -10.26
CA ILE A 191 -11.99 -28.55 -9.69
C ILE A 191 -12.86 -29.39 -10.64
N GLU A 192 -13.71 -28.76 -11.46
CA GLU A 192 -14.53 -29.45 -12.46
C GLU A 192 -13.71 -29.90 -13.68
N ASN A 193 -12.63 -29.19 -14.04
CA ASN A 193 -11.75 -29.59 -15.14
C ASN A 193 -10.70 -30.65 -14.72
N ALA A 194 -10.28 -30.69 -13.45
CA ALA A 194 -9.36 -31.72 -12.94
C ALA A 194 -10.04 -33.07 -12.64
N SER A 195 -11.37 -33.14 -12.76
CA SER A 195 -12.16 -34.36 -12.55
C SER A 195 -12.59 -35.03 -13.87
N GLN A 196 -12.10 -34.54 -15.02
CA GLN A 196 -12.40 -35.06 -16.36
C GLN A 196 -11.15 -35.47 -17.18
N GLU A 197 -9.95 -35.52 -16.57
CA GLU A 197 -8.74 -36.11 -17.19
C GLU A 197 -8.27 -37.39 -16.47
#